data_AF-A0A4P7XD42-F1
#
_entry.id   AF-A0A4P7XD42-F1
#
_cell.length_a   1.000
_cell.length_b   1.000
_cell.length_c   1.000
_cell.angle_alpha   90.00
_cell.angle_beta   90.00
_cell.angle_gamma   90.00
#
_symmetry.space_group_name_H-M   'P 1'
#
loop_
_entity.id
_entity.type
_entity.pdbx_description
1 polymer ?
#
loop_
_entity_poly.entity_id
_entity_poly.type
_entity_poly.pdbx_seq_one_letter_code
_entity_poly.pdbx_strand_id
1 'polypeptide(L)'
;MSLFAFSGRKWSGNLKLTASIAVALLVILSAINIMLVSDEAPRGIISFQFAATPERATGVVQSWQRSDMGASGSGVEWAQASLYLDFAFVAAYLLLLLKLTGHWLIDRPGVREQQLGRWARGLFWTGALTDVAENICLLVTLEQAQSAFWPLVATLFALVKFSSLLAGAAALLILRAARGQPLAT
;
A
#
# COMPACT_ATOMS: atom_id res chain seq x y z
N MET A 1 -22.13 -33.69 18.89
CA MET A 1 -22.42 -33.02 17.60
C MET A 1 -21.83 -31.62 17.63
N SER A 2 -20.69 -31.41 16.98
CA SER A 2 -20.07 -30.08 16.80
C SER A 2 -20.36 -29.63 15.36
N LEU A 3 -21.49 -28.92 15.15
CA LEU A 3 -21.96 -28.50 13.83
C LEU A 3 -21.34 -27.18 13.33
N PHE A 4 -20.44 -26.55 14.10
CA PHE A 4 -19.84 -25.26 13.73
C PHE A 4 -18.37 -25.13 14.13
N ALA A 5 -17.57 -26.17 13.91
CA ALA A 5 -16.12 -26.03 14.02
C ALA A 5 -15.59 -25.30 12.77
N PHE A 6 -15.70 -23.97 12.74
CA PHE A 6 -15.02 -23.11 11.78
C PHE A 6 -13.51 -23.10 12.09
N SER A 7 -12.87 -24.25 11.88
CA SER A 7 -11.43 -24.43 12.05
C SER A 7 -10.72 -23.82 10.84
N GLY A 8 -10.60 -22.48 10.83
CA GLY A 8 -9.76 -21.79 9.86
C GLY A 8 -8.32 -22.34 9.96
N ARG A 9 -7.75 -22.71 8.81
CA ARG A 9 -6.34 -23.14 8.73
C ARG A 9 -5.46 -22.10 9.43
N LYS A 10 -4.72 -22.52 10.45
CA LYS A 10 -3.80 -21.63 11.17
C LYS A 10 -2.77 -21.06 10.19
N TRP A 11 -2.43 -19.79 10.35
CA TRP A 11 -1.38 -19.17 9.56
C TRP A 11 -0.03 -19.82 9.86
N SER A 12 0.76 -20.07 8.81
CA SER A 12 2.13 -20.55 8.97
C SER A 12 2.99 -19.51 9.68
N GLY A 13 4.08 -19.94 10.34
CA GLY A 13 5.03 -19.02 10.98
C GLY A 13 5.54 -17.95 10.01
N ASN A 14 5.86 -18.36 8.77
CA ASN A 14 6.30 -17.46 7.71
C ASN A 14 5.24 -16.42 7.29
N LEU A 15 3.95 -16.77 7.32
CA LEU A 15 2.87 -15.82 7.02
C LEU A 15 2.69 -14.83 8.17
N LYS A 16 2.74 -15.30 9.41
CA LYS A 16 2.70 -14.44 10.60
C LYS A 16 3.86 -13.45 10.62
N LEU A 17 5.08 -13.92 10.37
CA LEU A 17 6.26 -13.05 10.33
C LEU A 17 6.13 -11.97 9.26
N THR A 18 5.78 -12.33 8.03
CA THR A 18 5.58 -11.34 6.96
C THR A 18 4.46 -10.36 7.29
N ALA A 19 3.37 -10.82 7.92
CA ALA A 19 2.30 -9.94 8.39
C ALA A 19 2.78 -8.98 9.48
N SER A 20 3.52 -9.46 10.47
CA SER A 20 4.08 -8.62 11.54
C SER A 20 5.03 -7.55 11.00
N ILE A 21 5.90 -7.90 10.05
CA ILE A 21 6.80 -6.95 9.40
C ILE A 21 6.00 -5.89 8.65
N ALA A 22 5.04 -6.29 7.82
CA ALA A 22 4.21 -5.35 7.07
C ALA A 22 3.41 -4.42 7.99
N VAL A 23 2.84 -4.93 9.08
CA VAL A 23 2.11 -4.14 10.08
C VAL A 23 3.05 -3.17 10.81
N ALA A 24 4.24 -3.62 11.22
CA ALA A 24 5.21 -2.76 11.89
C ALA A 24 5.63 -1.60 10.97
N LEU A 25 5.95 -1.88 9.71
CA LEU A 25 6.27 -0.85 8.71
C LEU A 25 5.10 0.12 8.49
N LEU A 26 3.87 -0.40 8.35
CA LEU A 26 2.67 0.43 8.21
C LEU A 26 2.49 1.38 9.40
N VAL A 27 2.70 0.88 10.63
CA VAL A 27 2.59 1.69 11.85
C VAL A 27 3.66 2.79 11.86
N ILE A 28 4.90 2.47 11.51
CA ILE A 28 5.99 3.46 11.44
C ILE A 28 5.68 4.53 10.38
N LEU A 29 5.29 4.12 9.17
CA LEU A 29 4.91 5.03 8.09
C LEU A 29 3.72 5.91 8.49
N SER A 30 2.72 5.35 9.17
CA SER A 30 1.56 6.10 9.66
C SER A 30 1.97 7.14 10.71
N ALA A 31 2.89 6.79 11.61
CA ALA A 31 3.41 7.72 12.61
C ALA A 31 4.16 8.89 11.96
N ILE A 32 5.00 8.63 10.95
CA ILE A 32 5.65 9.69 10.18
C ILE A 32 4.62 10.55 9.45
N ASN A 33 3.61 9.92 8.82
CA ASN A 33 2.58 10.64 8.08
C ASN A 33 1.76 11.61 8.95
N ILE A 34 1.52 11.27 10.22
CA ILE A 34 0.84 12.18 11.17
C ILE A 34 1.64 13.48 11.34
N MET A 35 2.97 13.40 11.37
CA MET A 35 3.83 14.57 11.50
C MET A 35 3.81 15.43 10.23
N LEU A 36 3.58 14.81 9.07
CA LEU A 36 3.50 15.50 7.76
C LEU A 36 2.15 16.18 7.51
N VAL A 37 1.19 16.09 8.43
CA VAL A 37 -0.09 16.79 8.26
C VAL A 37 0.12 18.29 8.39
N SER A 38 -0.34 19.04 7.39
CA SER A 38 -0.35 20.50 7.35
C SER A 38 -1.62 21.01 6.69
N ASP A 39 -1.84 22.32 6.70
CA ASP A 39 -2.98 22.93 6.00
C ASP A 39 -2.97 22.59 4.50
N GLU A 40 -1.79 22.54 3.90
CA GLU A 40 -1.63 22.25 2.47
C GLU A 40 -1.56 20.75 2.18
N ALA A 41 -1.21 19.95 3.19
CA ALA A 41 -1.17 18.50 3.16
C ALA A 41 -2.04 17.88 4.26
N PRO A 42 -3.39 18.02 4.20
CA PRO A 42 -4.28 17.55 5.27
C PRO A 42 -4.26 16.03 5.49
N ARG A 43 -3.70 15.27 4.54
CA ARG A 43 -3.49 13.82 4.62
C ARG A 43 -2.01 13.43 4.55
N GLY A 44 -1.11 14.37 4.82
CA GLY A 44 0.34 14.17 4.77
C GLY A 44 0.80 13.73 3.37
N ILE A 45 1.56 12.64 3.31
CA ILE A 45 2.13 12.10 2.07
C ILE A 45 1.05 11.77 1.03
N ILE A 46 -0.16 11.40 1.46
CA ILE A 46 -1.27 11.12 0.53
C ILE A 46 -1.70 12.41 -0.20
N SER A 47 -1.69 13.56 0.48
CA SER A 47 -1.98 14.83 -0.22
C SER A 47 -0.92 15.13 -1.29
N PHE A 48 0.32 14.75 -1.06
CA PHE A 48 1.42 14.91 -2.01
C PHE A 48 1.29 13.96 -3.22
N GLN A 49 0.90 12.70 -2.98
CA GLN A 49 0.57 11.72 -4.04
C GLN A 49 -0.46 12.24 -5.03
N PHE A 50 -1.45 13.00 -4.55
CA PHE A 50 -2.54 13.56 -5.33
C PHE A 50 -2.37 15.05 -5.63
N ALA A 51 -1.16 15.60 -5.49
CA ALA A 51 -0.92 17.01 -5.78
C ALA A 51 -1.18 17.33 -7.26
N ALA A 52 -0.73 16.45 -8.17
CA ALA A 52 -0.91 16.47 -9.63
C ALA A 52 -0.41 17.72 -10.38
N THR A 53 -0.34 18.89 -9.75
CA THR A 53 0.08 20.16 -10.35
C THR A 53 1.29 20.74 -9.62
N PRO A 54 2.12 21.54 -10.29
CA PRO A 54 3.26 22.22 -9.68
C PRO A 54 2.88 23.07 -8.47
N GLU A 55 1.76 23.79 -8.55
CA GLU A 55 1.33 24.74 -7.51
C GLU A 55 0.98 24.00 -6.23
N ARG A 56 0.23 22.89 -6.36
CA ARG A 56 -0.11 22.01 -5.24
C ARG A 56 1.12 21.34 -4.64
N ALA A 57 1.98 20.78 -5.48
CA ALA A 57 3.20 20.10 -5.03
C ALA A 57 4.14 21.07 -4.31
N THR A 58 4.34 22.26 -4.87
CA THR A 58 5.16 23.33 -4.28
C THR A 58 4.57 23.79 -2.95
N GLY A 59 3.25 24.01 -2.87
CA GLY A 59 2.60 24.40 -1.62
C GLY A 59 2.80 23.37 -0.50
N VAL A 60 2.67 22.07 -0.82
CA VAL A 60 2.93 20.98 0.13
C VAL A 60 4.38 21.00 0.59
N VAL A 61 5.35 21.01 -0.33
CA VAL A 61 6.79 21.02 0.01
C VAL A 61 7.16 22.23 0.86
N GLN A 62 6.70 23.43 0.49
CA GLN A 62 6.93 24.65 1.25
C GLN A 62 6.27 24.63 2.63
N SER A 63 5.13 23.94 2.78
CA SER A 63 4.53 23.74 4.11
C SER A 63 5.45 22.90 5.00
N TRP A 64 6.01 21.81 4.48
CA TRP A 64 6.92 20.93 5.23
C TRP A 64 8.29 21.55 5.49
N GLN A 65 8.78 22.43 4.62
CA GLN A 65 9.99 23.21 4.87
C GLN A 65 9.82 24.21 6.02
N ARG A 66 8.62 24.79 6.17
CA ARG A 66 8.30 25.71 7.25
C ARG A 66 7.99 24.99 8.57
N SER A 67 7.55 23.73 8.50
CA SER A 67 7.35 22.89 9.67
C SER A 67 8.69 22.50 10.31
N ASP A 68 9.04 23.21 11.38
CA ASP A 68 10.13 22.79 12.27
C ASP A 68 9.65 21.61 13.14
N MET A 69 10.25 20.43 12.94
CA MET A 69 9.98 19.23 13.76
C MET A 69 11.01 19.06 14.89
N GLY A 70 11.73 20.14 15.24
CA GLY A 70 12.66 20.20 16.36
C GLY A 70 13.97 19.44 16.08
N ALA A 71 14.47 18.73 17.09
CA ALA A 71 15.75 18.01 17.03
C ALA A 71 15.81 16.86 15.98
N SER A 72 14.70 16.58 15.31
CA SER A 72 14.53 15.46 14.41
C SER A 72 14.61 15.81 12.92
N GLY A 73 14.85 17.09 12.58
CA GLY A 73 14.99 17.53 11.18
C GLY A 73 13.77 18.27 10.64
N SER A 74 13.81 18.58 9.34
CA SER A 74 12.71 19.28 8.65
C SER A 74 11.59 18.31 8.22
N GLY A 75 10.37 18.82 7.99
CA GLY A 75 9.29 17.98 7.46
C GLY A 75 9.63 17.32 6.11
N VAL A 76 10.48 17.96 5.29
CA VAL A 76 10.94 17.39 4.01
C VAL A 76 11.83 16.17 4.23
N GLU A 77 12.70 16.18 5.24
CA GLU A 77 13.55 15.03 5.57
C GLU A 77 12.70 13.85 6.05
N TRP A 78 11.65 14.10 6.82
CA TRP A 78 10.69 13.07 7.21
C TRP A 78 9.88 12.53 6.04
N ALA A 79 9.46 13.39 5.10
CA ALA A 79 8.82 12.96 3.87
C ALA A 79 9.75 12.06 3.05
N GLN A 80 11.01 12.45 2.86
CA GLN A 80 12.01 11.67 2.16
C GLN A 80 12.29 10.33 2.85
N ALA A 81 12.46 10.33 4.17
CA ALA A 81 12.64 9.11 4.95
C ALA A 81 11.44 8.16 4.82
N SER A 82 10.21 8.70 4.83
CA SER A 82 9.00 7.91 4.63
C SER A 82 8.96 7.25 3.25
N LEU A 83 9.35 7.95 2.19
CA LEU A 83 9.39 7.41 0.82
C LEU A 83 10.44 6.30 0.69
N TYR A 84 11.61 6.45 1.31
CA TYR A 84 12.61 5.37 1.33
C TYR A 84 12.14 4.15 2.10
N LEU A 85 11.51 4.35 3.26
CA LEU A 85 10.95 3.28 4.06
C LEU A 85 9.80 2.57 3.32
N ASP A 86 9.05 3.30 2.50
CA ASP A 86 7.94 2.76 1.74
C ASP A 86 8.37 1.69 0.72
N PHE A 87 9.57 1.78 0.12
CA PHE A 87 10.09 0.67 -0.70
C PHE A 87 10.18 -0.66 0.06
N ALA A 88 10.58 -0.62 1.34
CA ALA A 88 10.60 -1.81 2.17
C ALA A 88 9.18 -2.28 2.51
N PHE A 89 8.25 -1.34 2.73
CA PHE A 89 6.83 -1.65 2.92
C PHE A 89 6.21 -2.30 1.69
N VAL A 90 6.53 -1.83 0.48
CA VAL A 90 6.09 -2.41 -0.79
C VAL A 90 6.47 -3.88 -0.90
N ALA A 91 7.73 -4.20 -0.65
CA ALA A 91 8.19 -5.57 -0.63
C ALA A 91 7.45 -6.41 0.43
N ALA A 92 7.28 -5.88 1.64
CA ALA A 92 6.64 -6.58 2.75
C ALA A 92 5.15 -6.85 2.48
N TYR A 93 4.38 -5.85 2.06
CA TYR A 93 2.95 -6.02 1.79
C TYR A 93 2.72 -6.90 0.57
N LEU A 94 3.54 -6.80 -0.50
CA LEU A 94 3.39 -7.65 -1.67
C LEU A 94 3.59 -9.12 -1.29
N LEU A 95 4.66 -9.42 -0.56
CA LEU A 95 4.92 -10.77 -0.07
C LEU A 95 3.79 -11.27 0.83
N LEU A 96 3.24 -10.41 1.70
CA LEU A 96 2.10 -10.75 2.54
C LEU A 96 0.89 -11.13 1.69
N LEU A 97 0.50 -10.28 0.73
CA LEU A 97 -0.68 -10.48 -0.10
C LEU A 97 -0.56 -11.72 -0.99
N LEU A 98 0.61 -11.98 -1.57
CA LEU A 98 0.86 -13.19 -2.35
C LEU A 98 0.76 -14.46 -1.50
N LYS A 99 1.37 -14.46 -0.30
CA LYS A 99 1.30 -15.59 0.64
C LYS A 99 -0.12 -15.80 1.16
N LEU A 100 -0.85 -14.72 1.44
CA LEU A 100 -2.25 -14.78 1.89
C LEU A 100 -3.15 -15.36 0.79
N THR A 101 -2.96 -14.93 -0.45
CA THR A 101 -3.64 -15.49 -1.63
C THR A 101 -3.36 -17.00 -1.74
N GLY A 102 -2.09 -17.40 -1.66
CA GLY A 102 -1.72 -18.81 -1.66
C GLY A 102 -2.40 -19.59 -0.53
N HIS A 103 -2.34 -19.08 0.69
CA HIS A 103 -2.93 -19.71 1.87
C HIS A 103 -4.44 -19.95 1.75
N TRP A 104 -5.18 -19.07 1.06
CA TRP A 104 -6.62 -19.24 0.84
C TRP A 104 -6.96 -20.13 -0.35
N LEU A 105 -6.05 -20.31 -1.29
CA LEU A 105 -6.24 -21.22 -2.44
C LEU A 105 -5.95 -22.68 -2.16
N ILE A 106 -5.21 -23.03 -1.08
CA ILE A 106 -4.77 -24.42 -0.83
C ILE A 106 -5.95 -25.40 -0.79
N ASP A 107 -7.06 -25.00 -0.18
CA ASP A 107 -8.24 -25.86 0.02
C ASP A 107 -9.29 -25.70 -1.10
N ARG A 108 -8.93 -25.06 -2.23
CA ARG A 108 -9.86 -24.69 -3.32
C ARG A 108 -9.28 -25.03 -4.70
N PRO A 109 -9.40 -26.28 -5.16
CA PRO A 109 -8.93 -26.69 -6.48
C PRO A 109 -9.81 -26.19 -7.65
N GLY A 110 -10.96 -25.55 -7.36
CA GLY A 110 -11.90 -25.07 -8.37
C GLY A 110 -11.27 -24.07 -9.37
N VAL A 111 -11.58 -24.24 -10.65
CA VAL A 111 -11.00 -23.43 -11.75
C VAL A 111 -11.30 -21.94 -11.55
N ARG A 112 -12.51 -21.60 -11.08
CA ARG A 112 -12.94 -20.21 -10.85
C ARG A 112 -12.14 -19.54 -9.74
N GLU A 113 -11.97 -20.23 -8.61
CA GLU A 113 -11.19 -19.74 -7.47
C GLU A 113 -9.71 -19.57 -7.83
N GLN A 114 -9.14 -20.54 -8.57
CA GLN A 114 -7.77 -20.44 -9.06
C GLN A 114 -7.61 -19.27 -10.04
N GLN A 115 -8.57 -19.05 -10.94
CA GLN A 115 -8.56 -17.89 -11.85
C GLN A 115 -8.61 -16.57 -11.08
N LEU A 116 -9.52 -16.46 -10.11
CA LEU A 116 -9.65 -15.26 -9.28
C LEU A 116 -8.37 -15.00 -8.46
N GLY A 117 -7.77 -16.05 -7.91
CA GLY A 117 -6.48 -15.98 -7.23
C GLY A 117 -5.32 -15.55 -8.14
N ARG A 118 -5.29 -16.00 -9.40
CA ARG A 118 -4.33 -15.53 -10.40
C ARG A 118 -4.52 -14.05 -10.71
N TRP A 119 -5.76 -13.61 -10.92
CA TRP A 119 -6.08 -12.18 -11.11
C TRP A 119 -5.66 -11.34 -9.91
N ALA A 120 -5.97 -11.78 -8.68
CA ALA A 120 -5.57 -11.08 -7.46
C ALA A 120 -4.05 -10.91 -7.38
N ARG A 121 -3.27 -11.98 -7.64
CA ARG A 121 -1.79 -11.91 -7.66
C ARG A 121 -1.28 -10.94 -8.72
N GLY A 122 -1.85 -10.96 -9.93
CA GLY A 122 -1.51 -10.02 -10.99
C GLY A 122 -1.73 -8.57 -10.56
N LEU A 123 -2.90 -8.28 -9.97
CA LEU A 123 -3.25 -6.96 -9.46
C LEU A 123 -2.31 -6.51 -8.33
N PHE A 124 -1.89 -7.40 -7.43
CA PHE A 124 -0.92 -7.04 -6.39
C PHE A 124 0.46 -6.73 -6.95
N TRP A 125 0.91 -7.46 -7.98
CA TRP A 125 2.15 -7.13 -8.69
C TRP A 125 2.06 -5.78 -9.39
N THR A 126 0.97 -5.51 -10.11
CA THR A 126 0.75 -4.20 -10.75
C THR A 126 0.73 -3.08 -9.70
N GLY A 127 0.02 -3.29 -8.59
CA GLY A 127 0.00 -2.34 -7.47
C GLY A 127 1.39 -2.05 -6.92
N ALA A 128 2.19 -3.08 -6.64
CA ALA A 128 3.55 -2.93 -6.13
C ALA A 128 4.52 -2.25 -7.10
N LEU A 129 4.49 -2.60 -8.38
CA LEU A 129 5.36 -1.98 -9.38
C LEU A 129 5.03 -0.49 -9.57
N THR A 130 3.73 -0.15 -9.55
CA THR A 130 3.29 1.23 -9.65
C THR A 130 3.58 2.02 -8.38
N ASP A 131 3.53 1.39 -7.20
CA ASP A 131 3.97 2.00 -5.93
C ASP A 131 5.46 2.38 -5.95
N VAL A 132 6.32 1.47 -6.41
CA VAL A 132 7.76 1.76 -6.59
C VAL A 132 7.97 2.93 -7.55
N ALA A 133 7.31 2.92 -8.71
CA ALA A 133 7.46 3.98 -9.71
C ALA A 133 6.95 5.33 -9.18
N GLU A 134 5.85 5.31 -8.44
CA GLU A 134 5.27 6.47 -7.78
C GLU A 134 6.23 7.07 -6.74
N ASN A 135 6.79 6.25 -5.85
CA ASN A 135 7.75 6.71 -4.84
C ASN A 135 9.00 7.35 -5.45
N ILE A 136 9.49 6.82 -6.58
CA ILE A 136 10.57 7.46 -7.35
C ILE A 136 10.13 8.84 -7.85
N CYS A 137 8.94 8.93 -8.44
CA CYS A 137 8.42 10.21 -8.94
C CYS A 137 8.22 11.23 -7.81
N LEU A 138 7.77 10.80 -6.63
CA LEU A 138 7.63 11.67 -5.47
C LEU A 138 8.98 12.16 -4.94
N LEU A 139 10.00 11.29 -4.88
CA LEU A 139 11.34 11.70 -4.50
C LEU A 139 11.88 12.79 -5.44
N VAL A 140 11.69 12.62 -6.74
CA VAL A 140 12.06 13.67 -7.72
C VAL A 140 11.21 14.92 -7.55
N THR A 141 9.93 14.77 -7.21
CA THR A 141 9.01 15.91 -6.98
C THR A 141 9.39 16.69 -5.72
N LEU A 142 9.97 16.08 -4.69
CA LEU A 142 10.46 16.81 -3.51
C LEU A 142 11.56 17.81 -3.89
N GLU A 143 12.41 17.47 -4.86
CA GLU A 143 13.49 18.34 -5.35
C GLU A 143 13.01 19.31 -6.46
N GLN A 144 12.04 18.87 -7.26
CA GLN A 144 11.58 19.58 -8.47
C GLN A 144 10.07 19.84 -8.44
N ALA A 145 9.56 20.37 -7.33
CA ALA A 145 8.13 20.57 -7.10
C ALA A 145 7.45 21.50 -8.12
N GLN A 146 8.23 22.39 -8.75
CA GLN A 146 7.80 23.30 -9.81
C GLN A 146 7.62 22.63 -11.18
N SER A 147 8.04 21.36 -11.33
CA SER A 147 7.85 20.60 -12.57
C SER A 147 6.39 20.20 -12.75
N ALA A 148 5.84 20.38 -13.95
CA ALA A 148 4.50 19.91 -14.29
C ALA A 148 4.43 18.39 -14.53
N PHE A 149 5.57 17.75 -14.78
CA PHE A 149 5.61 16.36 -15.21
C PHE A 149 5.58 15.38 -14.03
N TRP A 150 6.49 15.53 -13.07
CA TRP A 150 6.70 14.55 -12.00
C TRP A 150 5.51 14.41 -11.02
N PRO A 151 4.87 15.49 -10.53
CA PRO A 151 3.69 15.38 -9.68
C PRO A 151 2.53 14.69 -10.40
N LEU A 152 2.32 15.00 -11.68
CA LEU A 152 1.26 14.38 -12.49
C LEU A 152 1.48 12.88 -12.65
N VAL A 153 2.70 12.49 -13.03
CA VAL A 153 3.06 11.08 -13.22
C VAL A 153 2.96 10.31 -11.89
N ALA A 154 3.39 10.89 -10.78
CA ALA A 154 3.20 10.32 -9.44
C ALA A 154 1.72 10.07 -9.14
N THR A 155 0.85 11.05 -9.41
CA THR A 155 -0.60 10.89 -9.22
C THR A 155 -1.19 9.79 -10.11
N LEU A 156 -0.76 9.67 -11.37
CA LEU A 156 -1.21 8.60 -12.25
C LEU A 156 -0.81 7.22 -11.71
N PHE A 157 0.43 7.06 -11.25
CA PHE A 157 0.85 5.81 -10.63
C PHE A 157 0.11 5.53 -9.32
N ALA A 158 -0.13 6.55 -8.48
CA ALA A 158 -0.94 6.41 -7.27
C ALA A 158 -2.35 5.90 -7.59
N LEU A 159 -3.00 6.44 -8.63
CA LEU A 159 -4.32 5.99 -9.07
C LEU A 159 -4.33 4.53 -9.52
N VAL A 160 -3.33 4.11 -10.31
CA VAL A 160 -3.20 2.71 -10.74
C VAL A 160 -2.92 1.80 -9.55
N LYS A 161 -2.05 2.23 -8.62
CA LYS A 161 -1.76 1.52 -7.38
C LYS A 161 -3.02 1.27 -6.56
N PHE A 162 -3.74 2.33 -6.19
CA PHE A 162 -4.92 2.20 -5.34
C PHE A 162 -6.00 1.36 -6.02
N SER A 163 -6.23 1.55 -7.31
CA SER A 163 -7.19 0.75 -8.07
C SER A 163 -6.82 -0.74 -8.09
N SER A 164 -5.54 -1.04 -8.35
CA SER A 164 -5.03 -2.41 -8.40
C SER A 164 -5.10 -3.10 -7.03
N LEU A 165 -4.68 -2.41 -5.97
CA LEU A 165 -4.73 -2.93 -4.61
C LEU A 165 -6.17 -3.14 -4.13
N LEU A 166 -7.08 -2.21 -4.41
CA LEU A 166 -8.51 -2.35 -4.06
C LEU A 166 -9.16 -3.52 -4.79
N ALA A 167 -8.95 -3.64 -6.11
CA ALA A 167 -9.49 -4.75 -6.88
C ALA A 167 -8.91 -6.10 -6.44
N GLY A 168 -7.61 -6.17 -6.17
CA GLY A 168 -6.95 -7.38 -5.66
C GLY A 168 -7.46 -7.76 -4.26
N ALA A 169 -7.64 -6.77 -3.37
CA ALA A 169 -8.19 -6.99 -2.04
C ALA A 169 -9.64 -7.49 -2.11
N ALA A 170 -10.47 -6.92 -3.01
CA ALA A 170 -11.82 -7.40 -3.24
C ALA A 170 -11.85 -8.86 -3.72
N ALA A 171 -10.98 -9.22 -4.68
CA ALA A 171 -10.83 -10.60 -5.13
C ALA A 171 -10.41 -11.55 -4.00
N LEU A 172 -9.51 -11.12 -3.12
CA LEU A 172 -9.11 -11.84 -1.91
C LEU A 172 -10.26 -12.02 -0.92
N LEU A 173 -11.06 -10.97 -0.68
CA LEU A 173 -12.22 -11.04 0.21
C LEU A 173 -13.29 -11.99 -0.32
N ILE A 174 -13.54 -11.99 -1.64
CA ILE A 174 -14.44 -12.95 -2.29
C ILE A 174 -13.92 -14.37 -2.08
N LEU A 175 -12.62 -14.60 -2.30
CA LEU A 175 -12.01 -15.92 -2.07
C LEU A 175 -12.14 -16.36 -0.61
N ARG A 176 -11.98 -15.45 0.35
CA ARG A 176 -12.18 -15.72 1.78
C ARG A 176 -13.64 -16.04 2.09
N ALA A 177 -14.60 -15.26 1.57
CA ALA A 177 -16.02 -15.44 1.81
C ALA A 177 -16.52 -16.78 1.24
N ALA A 178 -16.03 -17.16 0.07
CA ALA A 178 -16.32 -18.46 -0.54
C ALA A 178 -15.92 -19.65 0.35
N ARG A 179 -14.98 -19.49 1.29
CA ARG A 179 -14.60 -20.54 2.25
C ARG A 179 -15.73 -20.91 3.21
N GLY A 180 -16.66 -20.00 3.50
CA GLY A 180 -17.73 -20.21 4.47
C GLY A 180 -18.98 -20.89 3.95
N GLN A 181 -19.08 -21.11 2.63
CA GLN A 181 -20.22 -21.80 2.04
C GLN A 181 -19.83 -23.25 1.70
N PRO A 182 -20.59 -24.26 2.17
CA PRO A 182 -20.40 -25.64 1.74
C PRO A 182 -20.62 -25.72 0.23
N LEU A 183 -19.78 -26.49 -0.46
CA LEU A 183 -20.00 -26.83 -1.86
C LEU A 183 -21.29 -27.63 -1.91
N ALA A 184 -22.37 -27.02 -2.38
CA ALA A 184 -23.58 -27.75 -2.72
C ALA A 184 -23.22 -28.72 -3.85
N THR A 185 -23.12 -30.01 -3.51
CA THR A 185 -23.07 -31.14 -4.45
C THR A 185 -24.45 -31.35 -5.05
#